data_AF-A3VJK7-F1
#
_entry.id   AF-A3VJK7-F1
#
_cell.length_a   1.000
_cell.length_b   1.000
_cell.length_c   1.000
_cell.angle_alpha   90.00
_cell.angle_beta   90.00
_cell.angle_gamma   90.00
#
_symmetry.space_group_name_H-M   'P 1'
#
loop_
_entity.id
_entity.type
_entity.pdbx_description
1 polymer ?
#
loop_
_entity_poly.entity_id
_entity_poly.type
_entity_poly.pdbx_seq_one_letter_code
_entity_poly.pdbx_strand_id
1 'polypeptide(L)' 'MTRADLPPANTRRWVASRKAAVVRAVKFGLVTLPDALRMYALSEEEFAEWQHAVETHGEAALKATALQKYRQP' A
#
# COMPACT_ATOMS: atom_id res chain seq x y z
N MET A 1 0.44 -1.26 -11.21
CA MET A 1 -0.66 -1.67 -10.31
C MET A 1 -1.85 -0.80 -10.67
N THR A 2 -3.07 -1.35 -10.74
CA THR A 2 -4.29 -0.54 -10.86
C THR A 2 -4.94 -0.42 -9.47
N ARG A 3 -5.87 0.52 -9.30
CA ARG A 3 -6.64 0.73 -8.06
C ARG A 3 -7.37 -0.53 -7.55
N ALA A 4 -7.44 -1.59 -8.36
CA ALA A 4 -7.98 -2.91 -8.03
C ALA A 4 -7.03 -3.80 -7.20
N ASP A 5 -5.73 -3.50 -7.14
CA ASP A 5 -4.76 -4.22 -6.31
C ASP A 5 -4.77 -3.69 -4.86
N LEU A 6 -5.41 -2.54 -4.64
CA LEU A 6 -5.63 -2.00 -3.31
C LEU A 6 -6.63 -2.88 -2.55
N PRO A 7 -6.39 -3.12 -1.25
CA PRO A 7 -7.37 -3.81 -0.43
C PRO A 7 -8.71 -3.05 -0.46
N PRO A 8 -9.84 -3.75 -0.46
CA PRO A 8 -11.15 -3.11 -0.40
C PRO A 8 -11.26 -2.30 0.90
N ALA A 9 -12.00 -1.19 0.89
CA ALA A 9 -12.20 -0.33 2.06
C ALA A 9 -12.78 -1.08 3.28
N ASN A 10 -13.52 -2.18 3.04
CA ASN A 10 -14.07 -3.03 4.10
C ASN A 10 -13.07 -4.09 4.64
N THR A 11 -11.77 -3.86 4.47
CA THR A 11 -10.73 -4.79 4.95
C THR A 11 -10.59 -4.68 6.46
N ARG A 12 -11.04 -5.72 7.17
CA ARG A 12 -10.86 -5.83 8.63
C ARG A 12 -9.54 -6.49 9.06
N ARG A 13 -8.93 -7.29 8.18
CA ARG A 13 -7.69 -8.03 8.48
C ARG A 13 -6.53 -7.52 7.64
N TRP A 14 -5.59 -6.85 8.29
CA TRP A 14 -4.39 -6.32 7.67
C TRP A 14 -3.22 -7.30 7.76
N VAL A 15 -2.94 -7.97 6.65
CA VAL A 15 -1.74 -8.79 6.47
C VAL A 15 -0.60 -7.95 5.89
N ALA A 16 0.66 -8.39 6.10
CA ALA A 16 1.86 -7.66 5.64
C ALA A 16 1.79 -7.24 4.17
N SER A 17 1.30 -8.10 3.26
CA SER A 17 1.15 -7.77 1.84
C SER A 17 0.15 -6.65 1.57
N ARG A 18 -0.95 -6.57 2.33
CA ARG A 18 -1.98 -5.52 2.16
C ARG A 18 -1.50 -4.18 2.69
N LYS A 19 -0.82 -4.19 3.85
CA LYS A 19 -0.15 -3.01 4.40
C LYS A 19 0.88 -2.47 3.41
N ALA A 20 1.70 -3.34 2.83
CA ALA A 20 2.67 -2.99 1.81
C ALA A 20 2.04 -2.41 0.53
N ALA A 21 0.90 -2.94 0.08
CA ALA A 21 0.19 -2.42 -1.09
C ALA A 21 -0.29 -0.97 -0.87
N VAL A 22 -0.87 -0.67 0.30
CA VAL A 22 -1.33 0.69 0.65
C VAL A 22 -0.15 1.66 0.78
N VAL A 23 0.91 1.27 1.51
CA VAL A 23 2.12 2.09 1.66
C VAL A 23 2.75 2.38 0.30
N ARG A 24 2.84 1.38 -0.60
CA ARG A 24 3.34 1.59 -1.97
C ARG A 24 2.41 2.49 -2.77
N ALA A 25 1.11 2.32 -2.68
CA ALA A 25 0.16 3.15 -3.40
C ALA A 25 0.27 4.63 -3.01
N VAL A 26 0.47 4.92 -1.72
CA VAL A 26 0.75 6.27 -1.24
C VAL A 26 2.11 6.77 -1.74
N LYS A 27 3.16 5.95 -1.60
CA LYS A 27 4.54 6.30 -2.01
C LYS A 27 4.69 6.57 -3.51
N PHE A 28 3.95 5.85 -4.36
CA PHE A 28 3.94 6.03 -5.80
C PHE A 28 2.86 7.01 -6.29
N GLY A 29 2.12 7.65 -5.39
CA GLY A 29 1.12 8.68 -5.74
C GLY A 29 -0.16 8.15 -6.39
N LEU A 30 -0.48 6.86 -6.27
CA LEU A 30 -1.77 6.30 -6.72
C LEU A 30 -2.94 6.76 -5.83
N VAL A 31 -2.65 6.98 -4.55
CA VAL A 31 -3.58 7.50 -3.56
C VAL A 31 -2.84 8.50 -2.68
N THR A 32 -3.51 9.52 -2.17
CA THR A 32 -2.88 10.45 -1.24
C THR A 32 -2.90 9.85 0.16
N LEU A 33 -1.93 10.20 1.01
CA LEU A 33 -1.93 9.79 2.42
C LEU A 33 -3.26 10.09 3.12
N PRO A 34 -3.80 11.33 3.09
CA PRO A 34 -5.07 11.62 3.77
C PRO A 34 -6.27 10.85 3.19
N ASP A 35 -6.27 10.55 1.89
CA ASP A 35 -7.32 9.73 1.27
C ASP A 35 -7.24 8.27 1.71
N ALA A 36 -6.03 7.70 1.81
CA ALA A 36 -5.81 6.36 2.34
C ALA A 36 -6.23 6.25 3.82
N LEU A 37 -5.84 7.23 4.64
CA LEU A 37 -6.22 7.26 6.06
C LEU A 37 -7.74 7.31 6.23
N ARG A 38 -8.44 8.13 5.44
CA ARG A 38 -9.91 8.20 5.44
C ARG A 38 -10.56 6.94 4.89
N MET A 39 -10.06 6.41 3.77
CA MET A 39 -10.62 5.24 3.09
C MET A 39 -10.53 3.97 3.94
N TYR A 40 -9.46 3.84 4.72
CA TYR A 40 -9.19 2.66 5.55
C TYR A 40 -9.40 2.91 7.04
N ALA A 41 -9.85 4.11 7.43
CA ALA A 41 -10.01 4.55 8.81
C ALA A 41 -8.74 4.27 9.66
N LEU A 42 -7.58 4.62 9.11
CA LEU A 42 -6.27 4.45 9.73
C LEU A 42 -5.78 5.77 10.31
N SER A 43 -4.97 5.67 11.36
CA SER A 43 -4.23 6.80 11.90
C SER A 43 -2.89 6.99 11.17
N GLU A 44 -2.36 8.21 11.17
CA GLU A 44 -1.03 8.52 10.62
C GLU A 44 0.07 7.67 11.26
N GLU A 45 -0.04 7.44 12.56
CA GLU A 45 0.86 6.60 13.35
C GLU A 45 0.84 5.14 12.85
N GLU A 46 -0.35 4.59 12.61
CA GLU A 46 -0.53 3.23 12.10
C GLU A 46 0.07 3.08 10.69
N PHE A 47 -0.11 4.10 9.84
CA PHE A 47 0.51 4.12 8.53
C PHE A 47 2.04 4.22 8.62
N ALA A 48 2.58 5.02 9.55
CA ALA A 48 4.01 5.13 9.78
C ALA A 48 4.62 3.80 10.26
N GLU A 49 3.93 3.08 11.15
CA GLU A 49 4.31 1.72 11.54
C GLU A 49 4.35 0.76 10.35
N TRP A 50 3.37 0.88 9.44
CA TRP A 50 3.34 0.05 8.23
C TRP A 50 4.47 0.42 7.27
N GLN A 51 4.76 1.70 7.11
CA GLN A 51 5.88 2.19 6.31
C GLN A 51 7.21 1.67 6.87
N HIS A 52 7.41 1.78 8.18
CA HIS A 52 8.61 1.30 8.86
C HIS A 52 8.74 -0.22 8.76
N ALA A 53 7.65 -0.98 8.90
CA ALA A 53 7.65 -2.43 8.72
C ALA A 53 8.00 -2.85 7.28
N VAL A 54 7.50 -2.11 6.28
CA VAL A 54 7.81 -2.35 4.87
C VAL A 54 9.26 -1.98 4.54
N GLU A 55 9.80 -0.93 5.16
CA GLU A 55 11.18 -0.48 5.00
C GLU A 55 12.17 -1.43 5.68
N THR A 56 11.86 -1.86 6.91
CA THR A 56 12.68 -2.80 7.71
C THR A 56 12.78 -4.18 7.06
N HIS A 57 11.70 -4.69 6.47
CA HIS A 57 11.72 -5.98 5.77
C HIS A 57 12.28 -5.90 4.34
N GLY A 58 12.58 -4.68 3.85
CA GLY A 58 13.33 -4.46 2.62
C GLY A 58 12.75 -5.04 1.33
N GLU A 59 13.48 -4.83 0.25
CA GLU A 59 13.12 -5.08 -1.15
C GLU A 59 12.92 -6.58 -1.55
N ALA A 60 12.90 -7.52 -0.59
CA ALA A 60 12.56 -8.92 -0.86
C ALA A 60 11.07 -9.11 -1.19
N ALA A 61 10.22 -8.17 -0.77
CA ALA A 61 8.82 -8.09 -1.20
C ALA A 61 8.65 -7.44 -2.60
N LEU A 62 9.74 -7.04 -3.27
CA LEU A 62 9.73 -6.29 -4.53
C LEU A 62 9.85 -7.18 -5.77
N LYS A 63 9.90 -8.52 -5.61
CA LYS A 63 10.03 -9.47 -6.73
C LYS A 63 8.74 -9.98 -7.38
N ALA A 64 7.54 -9.65 -6.89
CA ALA A 64 6.32 -10.24 -7.47
C ALA A 64 5.47 -9.33 -8.36
N THR A 65 5.50 -7.98 -8.24
CA THR A 65 4.47 -7.18 -8.93
C THR A 65 4.84 -5.75 -9.33
N ALA A 66 6.13 -5.38 -9.30
CA ALA A 66 6.54 -3.99 -9.60
C ALA A 66 6.77 -3.70 -11.10
N LEU A 67 6.86 -4.70 -11.99
CA LEU A 67 7.36 -4.48 -13.36
C LEU A 67 6.40 -4.82 -14.53
N GLN A 68 5.08 -4.92 -14.34
CA GLN A 68 4.19 -5.26 -15.48
C GLN A 68 2.93 -4.42 -15.69
N LYS A 69 2.60 -3.44 -14.84
CA LYS A 69 1.31 -2.71 -14.99
C LYS A 69 1.42 -1.19 -14.90
N TYR A 70 2.48 -0.62 -15.46
CA TYR A 70 2.61 0.84 -15.69
C TYR A 70 2.88 1.19 -17.16
N ARG A 71 2.50 0.29 -18.08
CA ARG A 71 2.31 0.61 -19.50
C ARG A 71 0.93 0.13 -19.91
N GLN A 72 0.03 1.07 -20.13
CA GLN A 72 -1.05 0.96 -21.12
C GLN A 72 -1.13 2.34 -21.79
N PRO A 73 -1.06 2.46 -23.12
CA PRO A 73 -2.07 3.23 -23.83
C PRO A 73 -3.42 2.48 -23.76
#